data_AF-G5KBK2-F1
#
_entry.id   AF-G5KBK2-F1
#
_cell.length_a   1.000
_cell.length_b   1.000
_cell.length_c   1.000
_cell.angle_alpha   90.00
_cell.angle_beta   90.00
_cell.angle_gamma   90.00
#
_symmetry.space_group_name_H-M   'P 1'
#
loop_
_entity.id
_entity.type
_entity.pdbx_description
1 polymer ?
#
loop_
_entity_poly.entity_id
_entity_poly.type
_entity_poly.pdbx_seq_one_letter_code
_entity_poly.pdbx_strand_id
1 'polypeptide(L)'
;MQYIRKQYSSQNKDKITALLSNTSPYELNPLERTMIKSILHTLDNRVMPSDEEMLQLTDYLFKIEKWGYYEIILLANCVRTIHYNTCFLLTKEMLKNYIYSSMNKTNKRLVTQLAINCLIVSVDKSEFDNCTFLINEIEKLLDKELNYYEQTVFVYARGYWEFKNNHLSKGIEKMEKAMQIFEILGESQMKSQYLEHYKKHVKAK
;
A
#
# COMPACT_ATOMS: atom_id res chain seq x y z
N MET A 1 -10.12 -9.04 -10.01
CA MET A 1 -8.89 -8.19 -9.89
C MET A 1 -8.19 -7.87 -11.22
N GLN A 2 -7.93 -8.81 -12.13
CA GLN A 2 -7.19 -8.50 -13.37
C GLN A 2 -7.84 -7.42 -14.25
N TYR A 3 -9.17 -7.43 -14.37
CA TYR A 3 -9.91 -6.38 -15.09
C TYR A 3 -9.67 -4.99 -14.48
N ILE A 4 -9.86 -4.84 -13.17
CA ILE A 4 -9.66 -3.57 -12.44
C ILE A 4 -8.23 -3.07 -12.64
N ARG A 5 -7.22 -3.95 -12.49
CA ARG A 5 -5.81 -3.58 -12.71
C ARG A 5 -5.57 -3.05 -14.12
N LYS A 6 -6.10 -3.73 -15.15
CA LYS A 6 -5.97 -3.29 -16.55
C LYS A 6 -6.58 -1.90 -16.75
N GLN A 7 -7.80 -1.67 -16.27
CA GLN A 7 -8.46 -0.38 -16.42
C GLN A 7 -7.76 0.73 -15.63
N TYR A 8 -7.26 0.42 -14.43
CA TYR A 8 -6.53 1.35 -13.58
C TYR A 8 -5.21 1.79 -14.24
N SER A 9 -4.43 0.85 -14.80
CA SER A 9 -3.20 1.16 -15.53
C SER A 9 -3.45 2.05 -16.75
N SER A 10 -4.62 1.92 -17.40
CA SER A 10 -5.05 2.79 -18.50
C SER A 10 -5.77 4.07 -18.05
N GLN A 11 -5.80 4.34 -16.73
CA GLN A 11 -6.54 5.47 -16.12
C GLN A 11 -8.02 5.55 -16.55
N ASN A 12 -8.65 4.43 -16.88
CA ASN A 12 -10.02 4.38 -17.37
C ASN A 12 -11.02 4.34 -16.20
N LYS A 13 -11.22 5.51 -15.58
CA LYS A 13 -12.14 5.71 -14.45
C LYS A 13 -13.55 5.20 -14.76
N ASP A 14 -14.11 5.57 -15.91
CA ASP A 14 -15.52 5.31 -16.23
C ASP A 14 -15.83 3.81 -16.26
N LYS A 15 -14.91 2.99 -16.77
CA LYS A 15 -15.03 1.53 -16.76
C LYS A 15 -14.95 0.91 -15.38
N ILE A 16 -14.22 1.53 -14.45
CA ILE A 16 -14.18 1.09 -13.05
C ILE A 16 -15.46 1.54 -12.34
N THR A 17 -15.93 2.77 -12.58
CA THR A 17 -17.20 3.28 -12.06
C THR A 17 -18.39 2.44 -12.53
N ALA A 18 -18.37 1.95 -13.76
CA ALA A 18 -19.41 1.07 -14.30
C ALA A 18 -19.59 -0.23 -13.49
N LEU A 19 -18.55 -0.71 -12.77
CA LEU A 19 -18.66 -1.88 -11.89
C LEU A 19 -19.60 -1.62 -10.71
N LEU A 20 -19.77 -0.37 -10.30
CA LEU A 20 -20.68 0.04 -9.21
C LEU A 20 -22.12 0.24 -9.69
N SER A 21 -22.40 0.08 -10.99
CA SER A 21 -23.74 0.24 -11.54
C SER A 21 -24.59 -1.02 -11.33
N ASN A 22 -25.92 -0.84 -11.24
CA ASN A 22 -26.87 -1.96 -11.13
C ASN A 22 -26.94 -2.80 -12.42
N THR A 23 -26.35 -2.33 -13.52
CA THR A 23 -26.26 -3.04 -14.80
C THR A 23 -24.94 -3.79 -14.97
N SER A 24 -24.06 -3.74 -13.97
CA SER A 24 -22.81 -4.50 -13.95
C SER A 24 -23.10 -6.01 -13.95
N PRO A 25 -22.42 -6.81 -14.79
CA PRO A 25 -22.53 -8.27 -14.75
C PRO A 25 -21.80 -8.87 -13.53
N TYR A 26 -21.08 -8.06 -12.76
CA TYR A 26 -20.37 -8.48 -11.55
C TYR A 26 -21.21 -8.14 -10.32
N GLU A 27 -21.61 -9.17 -9.58
CA GLU A 27 -22.23 -9.02 -8.26
C GLU A 27 -21.14 -8.67 -7.25
N LEU A 28 -21.20 -7.44 -6.72
CA LEU A 28 -20.26 -6.95 -5.72
C LEU A 28 -20.95 -6.88 -4.36
N ASN A 29 -20.35 -7.50 -3.36
CA ASN A 29 -20.79 -7.33 -1.98
C ASN A 29 -20.45 -5.91 -1.47
N PRO A 30 -21.02 -5.48 -0.32
CA PRO A 30 -20.77 -4.14 0.22
C PRO A 30 -19.28 -3.80 0.41
N LEU A 31 -18.47 -4.75 0.87
CA LEU A 31 -17.04 -4.55 1.11
C LEU A 31 -16.27 -4.31 -0.20
N GLU A 32 -16.60 -5.08 -1.25
CA GLU A 32 -16.01 -4.93 -2.57
C GLU A 32 -16.40 -3.59 -3.22
N ARG A 33 -17.63 -3.12 -2.99
CA ARG A 33 -18.07 -1.78 -3.42
C ARG A 33 -17.27 -0.69 -2.72
N THR A 34 -17.06 -0.79 -1.40
CA THR A 34 -16.20 0.10 -0.62
C THR A 34 -14.76 0.11 -1.17
N MET A 35 -14.23 -1.08 -1.49
CA MET A 35 -12.91 -1.23 -2.08
C MET A 35 -12.81 -0.54 -3.45
N ILE A 36 -13.77 -0.74 -4.34
CA ILE A 36 -13.77 -0.09 -5.67
C ILE A 36 -13.90 1.42 -5.55
N LYS A 37 -14.73 1.94 -4.64
CA LYS A 37 -14.80 3.37 -4.35
C LYS A 37 -13.44 3.92 -3.85
N SER A 38 -12.73 3.15 -3.03
CA SER A 38 -11.39 3.52 -2.55
C SER A 38 -10.35 3.53 -3.68
N ILE A 39 -10.44 2.61 -4.63
CA ILE A 39 -9.61 2.61 -5.85
C ILE A 39 -9.96 3.82 -6.73
N LEU A 40 -11.24 4.15 -6.88
CA LEU A 40 -11.68 5.31 -7.66
C LEU A 40 -11.21 6.62 -7.03
N HIS A 41 -11.14 6.69 -5.69
CA HIS A 41 -10.66 7.84 -4.96
C HIS A 41 -9.24 8.26 -5.36
N THR A 42 -8.37 7.30 -5.72
CA THR A 42 -7.00 7.60 -6.15
C THR A 42 -6.91 8.14 -7.58
N LEU A 43 -7.98 8.00 -8.37
CA LEU A 43 -8.10 8.56 -9.72
C LEU A 43 -8.93 9.85 -9.74
N ASP A 44 -9.91 9.98 -8.84
CA ASP A 44 -10.77 11.14 -8.68
C ASP A 44 -11.20 11.29 -7.22
N ASN A 45 -10.60 12.25 -6.52
CA ASN A 45 -10.81 12.50 -5.10
C ASN A 45 -12.27 12.84 -4.74
N ARG A 46 -13.14 13.12 -5.73
CA ARG A 46 -14.58 13.35 -5.50
C ARG A 46 -15.35 12.06 -5.23
N VAL A 47 -14.81 10.91 -5.63
CA VAL A 47 -15.38 9.60 -5.32
C VAL A 47 -14.71 9.10 -4.05
N MET A 48 -15.48 8.91 -2.99
CA MET A 48 -14.98 8.37 -1.72
C MET A 48 -16.03 7.43 -1.12
N PRO A 49 -15.62 6.35 -0.45
CA PRO A 49 -16.56 5.58 0.36
C PRO A 49 -17.13 6.45 1.50
N SER A 50 -18.35 6.18 1.94
CA SER A 50 -18.93 6.84 3.10
C SER A 50 -18.29 6.35 4.41
N ASP A 51 -18.45 7.12 5.48
CA ASP A 51 -17.96 6.71 6.81
C ASP A 51 -18.60 5.39 7.27
N GLU A 52 -19.87 5.15 6.94
CA GLU A 52 -20.57 3.89 7.24
C GLU A 52 -19.99 2.71 6.44
N GLU A 53 -19.71 2.90 5.15
CA GLU A 53 -19.05 1.90 4.31
C GLU A 53 -17.65 1.55 4.82
N MET A 54 -16.90 2.56 5.28
CA MET A 54 -15.58 2.37 5.88
C MET A 54 -15.67 1.66 7.23
N LEU A 55 -16.63 2.03 8.08
CA LEU A 55 -16.86 1.39 9.37
C LEU A 55 -17.21 -0.09 9.19
N GLN A 56 -18.13 -0.40 8.28
CA GLN A 56 -18.50 -1.78 7.95
C GLN A 56 -17.29 -2.60 7.47
N LEU A 57 -16.43 -2.00 6.64
CA LEU A 57 -15.20 -2.65 6.18
C LEU A 57 -14.24 -2.92 7.33
N THR A 58 -13.97 -1.94 8.18
CA THR A 58 -13.01 -2.09 9.27
C THR A 58 -13.52 -3.05 10.35
N ASP A 59 -14.83 -3.04 10.65
CA ASP A 59 -15.46 -3.96 11.59
C ASP A 59 -15.37 -5.40 11.12
N TYR A 60 -15.55 -5.64 9.81
CA TYR A 60 -15.32 -6.96 9.23
C TYR A 60 -13.85 -7.38 9.40
N LEU A 61 -12.90 -6.53 9.00
CA LEU A 61 -11.47 -6.89 9.02
C LEU A 61 -10.94 -7.15 10.45
N PHE A 62 -11.45 -6.44 11.47
CA PHE A 62 -11.06 -6.70 12.87
C PHE A 62 -11.58 -8.02 13.43
N LYS A 63 -12.64 -8.59 12.86
CA LYS A 63 -13.21 -9.88 13.30
C LYS A 63 -12.50 -11.08 12.69
N ILE A 64 -11.56 -10.87 11.78
CA ILE A 64 -10.85 -11.94 11.08
C ILE A 64 -9.73 -12.51 11.93
N GLU A 65 -9.78 -13.81 12.18
CA GLU A 65 -8.73 -14.53 12.89
C GLU A 65 -7.51 -14.86 12.01
N LYS A 66 -7.74 -15.17 10.72
CA LYS A 66 -6.70 -15.54 9.75
C LYS A 66 -6.89 -14.77 8.45
N TRP A 67 -5.85 -14.03 8.07
CA TRP A 67 -5.91 -13.15 6.90
C TRP A 67 -5.57 -13.91 5.63
N GLY A 68 -6.57 -14.12 4.78
CA GLY A 68 -6.43 -14.71 3.46
C GLY A 68 -6.16 -13.66 2.38
N TYR A 69 -6.11 -14.12 1.14
CA TYR A 69 -5.91 -13.26 -0.03
C TYR A 69 -6.99 -12.15 -0.10
N TYR A 70 -8.24 -12.48 0.23
CA TYR A 70 -9.37 -11.56 0.14
C TYR A 70 -9.22 -10.36 1.08
N GLU A 71 -8.95 -10.62 2.36
CA GLU A 71 -8.82 -9.59 3.39
C GLU A 71 -7.58 -8.71 3.15
N ILE A 72 -6.47 -9.32 2.72
CA ILE A 72 -5.26 -8.59 2.34
C ILE A 72 -5.55 -7.63 1.19
N ILE A 73 -6.29 -8.07 0.16
CA ILE A 73 -6.65 -7.23 -0.99
C ILE A 73 -7.62 -6.11 -0.60
N LEU A 74 -8.61 -6.38 0.25
CA LEU A 74 -9.50 -5.35 0.78
C LEU A 74 -8.72 -4.26 1.50
N LEU A 75 -7.86 -4.62 2.45
CA LEU A 75 -7.07 -3.64 3.19
C LEU A 75 -6.13 -2.87 2.27
N ALA A 76 -5.40 -3.56 1.38
CA ALA A 76 -4.41 -2.97 0.48
C ALA A 76 -5.00 -1.86 -0.40
N ASN A 77 -6.21 -2.05 -0.91
CA ASN A 77 -6.88 -1.08 -1.79
C ASN A 77 -7.60 0.04 -1.02
N CYS A 78 -7.76 -0.09 0.29
CA CYS A 78 -8.40 0.89 1.16
C CYS A 78 -7.42 1.66 2.05
N VAL A 79 -6.10 1.43 1.96
CA VAL A 79 -5.07 2.13 2.79
C VAL A 79 -5.16 3.66 2.67
N ARG A 80 -5.60 4.19 1.51
CA ARG A 80 -5.72 5.64 1.27
C ARG A 80 -7.01 6.27 1.82
N THR A 81 -8.02 5.46 2.12
CA THR A 81 -9.34 5.90 2.59
C THR A 81 -9.62 5.54 4.04
N ILE A 82 -8.97 4.49 4.58
CA ILE A 82 -9.04 4.13 6.00
C ILE A 82 -8.28 5.17 6.84
N HIS A 83 -8.86 5.56 7.98
CA HIS A 83 -8.18 6.40 8.95
C HIS A 83 -6.86 5.76 9.42
N TYR A 84 -5.78 6.55 9.47
CA TYR A 84 -4.42 6.05 9.69
C TYR A 84 -4.30 5.10 10.89
N ASN A 85 -4.80 5.48 12.07
CA ASN A 85 -4.70 4.65 13.28
C ASN A 85 -5.33 3.27 13.07
N THR A 86 -6.49 3.22 12.41
CA THR A 86 -7.19 1.98 12.08
C THR A 86 -6.41 1.16 11.07
N CYS A 87 -5.89 1.80 10.02
CA CYS A 87 -5.05 1.13 9.01
C CYS A 87 -3.81 0.50 9.63
N PHE A 88 -3.14 1.18 10.56
CA PHE A 88 -1.98 0.67 11.26
C PHE A 88 -2.32 -0.54 12.14
N LEU A 89 -3.39 -0.46 12.93
CA LEU A 89 -3.85 -1.57 13.77
C LEU A 89 -4.22 -2.81 12.93
N LEU A 90 -4.96 -2.63 11.84
CA LEU A 90 -5.27 -3.72 10.91
C LEU A 90 -4.02 -4.31 10.24
N THR A 91 -3.04 -3.46 9.90
CA THR A 91 -1.75 -3.93 9.36
C THR A 91 -1.02 -4.79 10.38
N LYS A 92 -1.04 -4.43 11.66
CA LYS A 92 -0.44 -5.21 12.75
C LYS A 92 -1.13 -6.57 12.94
N GLU A 93 -2.46 -6.60 12.93
CA GLU A 93 -3.21 -7.86 13.01
C GLU A 93 -2.94 -8.77 11.80
N MET A 94 -2.91 -8.19 10.59
CA MET A 94 -2.57 -8.91 9.36
C MET A 94 -1.16 -9.50 9.41
N LEU A 95 -0.14 -8.73 9.80
CA LEU A 95 1.25 -9.17 9.91
C LEU A 95 1.39 -10.39 10.83
N LYS A 96 0.61 -10.42 11.91
CA LYS A 96 0.59 -11.52 12.89
C LYS A 96 -0.14 -12.77 12.38
N ASN A 97 -1.20 -12.59 11.57
CA ASN A 97 -2.19 -13.64 11.34
C ASN A 97 -2.46 -14.01 9.86
N TYR A 98 -1.65 -13.54 8.91
CA TYR A 98 -1.85 -13.93 7.51
C TYR A 98 -1.51 -15.40 7.21
N ILE A 99 -2.28 -15.96 6.28
CA ILE A 99 -2.08 -17.32 5.79
C ILE A 99 -0.84 -17.34 4.90
N TYR A 100 0.19 -18.01 5.39
CA TYR A 100 1.47 -18.19 4.70
C TYR A 100 1.64 -19.62 4.18
N SER A 101 2.22 -19.74 2.98
CA SER A 101 2.69 -21.00 2.42
C SER A 101 4.08 -20.80 1.82
N SER A 102 5.02 -21.71 2.11
CA SER A 102 6.35 -21.71 1.50
C SER A 102 6.28 -21.99 -0.02
N MET A 103 5.29 -22.77 -0.46
CA MET A 103 5.06 -23.09 -1.88
C MET A 103 4.38 -21.94 -2.63
N ASN A 104 3.55 -21.14 -1.95
CA ASN A 104 2.86 -19.99 -2.55
C ASN A 104 3.07 -18.73 -1.71
N LYS A 105 4.03 -17.91 -2.14
CA LYS A 105 4.44 -16.67 -1.46
C LYS A 105 3.59 -15.45 -1.83
N THR A 106 2.48 -15.63 -2.56
CA THR A 106 1.63 -14.52 -3.01
C THR A 106 1.14 -13.66 -1.85
N ASN A 107 0.59 -14.27 -0.81
CA ASN A 107 0.10 -13.52 0.36
C ASN A 107 1.24 -12.81 1.09
N LYS A 108 2.37 -13.49 1.30
CA LYS A 108 3.56 -12.90 1.93
C LYS A 108 4.02 -11.66 1.17
N ARG A 109 4.09 -11.73 -0.16
CA ARG A 109 4.47 -10.59 -1.02
C ARG A 109 3.48 -9.43 -0.91
N LEU A 110 2.17 -9.70 -0.93
CA LEU A 110 1.14 -8.66 -0.78
C LEU A 110 1.19 -8.02 0.61
N VAL A 111 1.39 -8.81 1.66
CA VAL A 111 1.58 -8.36 3.04
C VAL A 111 2.81 -7.46 3.14
N THR A 112 3.94 -7.83 2.52
CA THR A 112 5.14 -6.98 2.46
C THR A 112 4.85 -5.63 1.80
N GLN A 113 4.18 -5.63 0.64
CA GLN A 113 3.82 -4.39 -0.06
C GLN A 113 2.92 -3.50 0.78
N LEU A 114 1.92 -4.09 1.44
CA LEU A 114 0.99 -3.36 2.32
C LEU A 114 1.73 -2.77 3.52
N ALA A 115 2.59 -3.54 4.17
CA ALA A 115 3.39 -3.07 5.30
C ALA A 115 4.31 -1.89 4.90
N ILE A 116 4.94 -1.95 3.72
CA ILE A 116 5.76 -0.82 3.23
C ILE A 116 4.88 0.41 2.93
N ASN A 117 3.69 0.24 2.34
CA ASN A 117 2.76 1.35 2.14
C ASN A 117 2.33 1.97 3.48
N CYS A 118 2.02 1.15 4.48
CA CYS A 118 1.70 1.61 5.83
C CYS A 118 2.89 2.37 6.44
N LEU A 119 4.12 1.89 6.26
CA LEU A 119 5.34 2.57 6.71
C LEU A 119 5.46 3.97 6.11
N ILE A 120 5.27 4.13 4.80
CA ILE A 120 5.35 5.44 4.14
C ILE A 120 4.32 6.42 4.76
N VAL A 121 3.09 5.95 5.01
CA VAL A 121 2.05 6.78 5.65
C VAL A 121 2.41 7.08 7.11
N SER A 122 2.98 6.13 7.86
CA SER A 122 3.48 6.37 9.22
C SER A 122 4.56 7.45 9.25
N VAL A 123 5.47 7.45 8.26
CA VAL A 123 6.50 8.50 8.13
C VAL A 123 5.86 9.86 7.83
N ASP A 124 4.86 9.91 6.93
CA ASP A 124 4.13 11.15 6.65
C ASP A 124 3.42 11.72 7.89
N LYS A 125 2.96 10.84 8.78
CA LYS A 125 2.31 11.20 10.05
C LYS A 125 3.30 11.47 11.19
N SER A 126 4.61 11.30 10.97
CA SER A 126 5.66 11.40 12.00
C SER A 126 5.49 10.42 13.17
N GLU A 127 4.89 9.27 12.90
CA GLU A 127 4.59 8.22 13.88
C GLU A 127 5.77 7.24 13.96
N PHE A 128 6.88 7.68 14.56
CA PHE A 128 8.17 6.99 14.46
C PHE A 128 8.25 5.65 15.20
N ASP A 129 7.48 5.45 16.26
CA ASP A 129 7.38 4.15 16.94
C ASP A 129 6.72 3.11 16.01
N ASN A 130 5.64 3.52 15.33
CA ASN A 130 4.96 2.72 14.32
C ASN A 130 5.88 2.41 13.14
N CYS A 131 6.68 3.38 12.70
CA CYS A 131 7.70 3.17 11.67
C CYS A 131 8.73 2.10 12.09
N THR A 132 9.25 2.19 13.31
CA THR A 132 10.25 1.25 13.83
C THR A 132 9.69 -0.18 13.90
N PHE A 133 8.45 -0.32 14.38
CA PHE A 133 7.75 -1.60 14.36
C PHE A 133 7.65 -2.18 12.94
N LEU A 134 7.17 -1.38 11.97
CA LEU A 134 6.98 -1.84 10.60
C LEU A 134 8.30 -2.19 9.91
N ILE A 135 9.36 -1.41 10.13
CA ILE A 135 10.70 -1.69 9.59
C ILE A 135 11.17 -3.09 10.04
N ASN A 136 11.04 -3.40 11.32
CA ASN A 136 11.44 -4.71 11.86
C ASN A 136 10.63 -5.86 11.26
N GLU A 137 9.32 -5.69 11.07
CA GLU A 137 8.47 -6.71 10.46
C GLU A 137 8.75 -6.88 8.96
N ILE A 138 8.98 -5.79 8.23
CA ILE A 138 9.32 -5.83 6.81
C ILE A 138 10.68 -6.50 6.59
N GLU A 139 11.69 -6.24 7.43
CA GLU A 139 12.98 -6.93 7.36
C GLU A 139 12.82 -8.45 7.51
N LYS A 140 11.98 -8.92 8.46
CA LYS A 140 11.67 -10.36 8.61
C LYS A 140 10.94 -10.93 7.39
N LEU A 141 10.03 -10.17 6.80
CA LEU A 141 9.32 -10.60 5.59
C LEU A 141 10.25 -10.71 4.38
N LEU A 142 11.25 -9.84 4.27
CA LEU A 142 12.18 -9.81 3.15
C LEU A 142 13.38 -10.75 3.32
N ASP A 143 13.64 -11.25 4.52
CA ASP A 143 14.75 -12.17 4.77
C ASP A 143 14.67 -13.40 3.85
N LYS A 144 15.78 -13.66 3.13
CA LYS A 144 15.95 -14.77 2.16
C LYS A 144 14.88 -14.82 1.07
N GLU A 145 14.24 -13.70 0.74
CA GLU A 145 13.30 -13.58 -0.37
C GLU A 145 13.93 -12.87 -1.57
N LEU A 146 13.64 -13.36 -2.79
CA LEU A 146 14.09 -12.73 -4.05
C LEU A 146 13.15 -11.60 -4.52
N ASN A 147 12.49 -10.94 -3.58
CA ASN A 147 11.49 -9.89 -3.81
C ASN A 147 12.17 -8.53 -4.08
N TYR A 148 12.95 -8.43 -5.15
CA TYR A 148 13.79 -7.25 -5.42
C TYR A 148 13.00 -5.95 -5.60
N TYR A 149 11.77 -6.03 -6.12
CA TYR A 149 10.88 -4.87 -6.20
C TYR A 149 10.55 -4.36 -4.79
N GLU A 150 10.04 -5.22 -3.92
CA GLU A 150 9.70 -4.87 -2.53
C GLU A 150 10.92 -4.39 -1.76
N GLN A 151 12.09 -5.02 -1.95
CA GLN A 151 13.35 -4.57 -1.35
C GLN A 151 13.72 -3.15 -1.82
N THR A 152 13.61 -2.85 -3.11
CA THR A 152 13.92 -1.52 -3.65
C THR A 152 12.99 -0.45 -3.07
N VAL A 153 11.69 -0.74 -3.03
CA VAL A 153 10.69 0.15 -2.44
C VAL A 153 10.92 0.32 -0.93
N PHE A 154 11.33 -0.73 -0.23
CA PHE A 154 11.66 -0.66 1.18
C PHE A 154 12.93 0.17 1.45
N VAL A 155 13.96 0.07 0.61
CA VAL A 155 15.15 0.93 0.69
C VAL A 155 14.75 2.40 0.59
N TYR A 156 13.87 2.74 -0.35
CA TYR A 156 13.33 4.10 -0.47
C TYR A 156 12.55 4.51 0.80
N ALA A 157 11.62 3.68 1.27
CA ALA A 157 10.79 3.98 2.43
C ALA A 157 11.61 4.16 3.72
N ARG A 158 12.63 3.32 3.92
CA ARG A 158 13.58 3.45 5.02
C ARG A 158 14.41 4.72 4.90
N GLY A 159 14.88 5.05 3.69
CA GLY A 159 15.55 6.32 3.43
C GLY A 159 14.69 7.53 3.77
N TYR A 160 13.40 7.47 3.41
CA TYR A 160 12.43 8.52 3.74
C TYR A 160 12.21 8.66 5.26
N TRP A 161 12.10 7.55 5.98
CA TRP A 161 12.04 7.55 7.45
C TRP A 161 13.31 8.14 8.07
N GLU A 162 14.50 7.71 7.62
CA GLU A 162 15.78 8.23 8.12
C GLU A 162 15.91 9.74 7.88
N PHE A 163 15.53 10.22 6.70
CA PHE A 163 15.49 11.64 6.37
C PHE A 163 14.58 12.42 7.33
N LYS A 164 13.38 11.92 7.61
CA LYS A 164 12.43 12.55 8.55
C LYS A 164 12.86 12.46 10.01
N ASN A 165 13.62 11.42 10.37
CA ASN A 165 14.14 11.18 11.71
C ASN A 165 15.57 11.75 11.90
N ASN A 166 15.84 12.94 11.35
CA ASN A 166 17.10 13.69 11.48
C ASN A 166 18.39 13.06 10.94
N HIS A 167 18.31 11.97 10.15
CA HIS A 167 19.46 11.34 9.49
C HIS A 167 19.51 11.71 8.00
N LEU A 168 19.62 13.01 7.73
CA LEU A 168 19.38 13.61 6.40
C LEU A 168 20.22 12.97 5.27
N SER A 169 21.55 12.94 5.42
CA SER A 169 22.45 12.46 4.37
C SER A 169 22.24 10.98 4.05
N LYS A 170 22.18 10.13 5.09
CA LYS A 170 21.96 8.68 4.97
C LYS A 170 20.59 8.37 4.34
N GLY A 171 19.56 9.13 4.73
CA GLY A 171 18.21 8.98 4.19
C GLY A 171 18.14 9.33 2.71
N ILE A 172 18.71 10.48 2.34
CA ILE A 172 18.79 10.95 0.94
C ILE A 172 19.53 9.93 0.07
N GLU A 173 20.69 9.45 0.53
CA GLU A 173 21.49 8.47 -0.20
C GLU A 173 20.69 7.18 -0.49
N LYS A 174 19.92 6.68 0.49
CA LYS A 174 19.06 5.50 0.29
C LYS A 174 17.94 5.76 -0.71
N MET A 175 17.27 6.92 -0.63
CA MET A 175 16.21 7.28 -1.56
C MET A 175 16.74 7.40 -3.00
N GLU A 176 17.92 8.00 -3.18
CA GLU A 176 18.59 8.14 -4.48
C GLU A 176 19.01 6.78 -5.04
N LYS A 177 19.59 5.90 -4.22
CA LYS A 177 19.93 4.52 -4.63
C LYS A 177 18.71 3.74 -5.11
N ALA A 178 17.58 3.84 -4.42
CA ALA A 178 16.35 3.17 -4.85
C ALA A 178 15.85 3.70 -6.21
N MET A 179 15.90 5.03 -6.43
CA MET A 179 15.55 5.61 -7.74
C MET A 179 16.54 5.21 -8.85
N GLN A 180 17.82 5.06 -8.52
CA GLN A 180 18.83 4.57 -9.46
C GLN A 180 18.56 3.11 -9.87
N ILE A 181 18.10 2.26 -8.95
CA ILE A 181 17.71 0.88 -9.28
C ILE A 181 16.56 0.87 -10.30
N PHE A 182 15.53 1.70 -10.11
CA PHE A 182 14.43 1.81 -11.09
C PHE A 182 14.93 2.30 -12.45
N GLU A 183 15.88 3.23 -12.48
CA GLU A 183 16.53 3.69 -13.73
C GLU A 183 17.30 2.57 -14.44
N ILE A 184 18.12 1.82 -13.71
CA ILE A 184 18.92 0.71 -14.26
C ILE A 184 18.00 -0.38 -14.86
N LEU A 185 16.85 -0.64 -14.23
CA LEU A 185 15.88 -1.63 -14.70
C LEU A 185 14.97 -1.11 -15.83
N GLY A 186 15.09 0.16 -16.24
CA GLY A 186 14.22 0.77 -17.25
C GLY A 186 12.79 1.07 -16.77
N GLU A 187 12.54 1.03 -15.46
CA GLU A 187 11.24 1.27 -14.81
C GLU A 187 10.93 2.78 -14.70
N SER A 188 10.84 3.44 -15.84
CA SER A 188 10.69 4.91 -15.96
C SER A 188 9.46 5.46 -15.22
N GLN A 189 8.32 4.75 -15.27
CA GLN A 189 7.09 5.16 -14.58
C GLN A 189 7.28 5.15 -13.06
N MET A 190 7.86 4.07 -12.50
CA MET A 190 8.15 3.96 -11.07
C MET A 190 9.14 5.04 -10.64
N LYS A 191 10.24 5.20 -11.39
CA LYS A 191 11.23 6.25 -11.14
C LYS A 191 10.57 7.63 -11.06
N SER A 192 9.68 7.95 -12.01
CA SER A 192 8.97 9.24 -12.03
C SER A 192 8.12 9.45 -10.79
N GLN A 193 7.34 8.45 -10.38
CA GLN A 193 6.49 8.52 -9.17
C GLN A 193 7.31 8.78 -7.91
N TYR A 194 8.40 8.02 -7.71
CA TYR A 194 9.27 8.22 -6.55
C TYR A 194 10.06 9.52 -6.61
N LEU A 195 10.44 9.99 -7.81
CA LEU A 195 11.09 11.28 -8.00
C LEU A 195 10.16 12.47 -7.67
N GLU A 196 8.89 12.39 -8.07
CA GLU A 196 7.87 13.38 -7.70
C GLU A 196 7.69 13.46 -6.19
N HIS A 197 7.56 12.30 -5.54
CA HIS A 197 7.51 12.24 -4.08
C HIS A 197 8.78 12.82 -3.44
N TYR A 198 9.97 12.43 -3.92
CA TYR A 198 11.24 12.94 -3.42
C TYR A 198 11.32 14.47 -3.54
N LYS A 199 10.99 15.03 -4.71
CA LYS A 199 11.00 16.48 -4.94
C LYS A 199 10.06 17.21 -3.98
N LYS A 200 8.84 16.69 -3.80
CA LYS A 200 7.82 17.27 -2.93
C LYS A 200 8.22 17.26 -1.45
N HIS A 201 8.90 16.22 -0.98
CA HIS A 201 9.16 16.04 0.46
C HIS A 201 10.61 16.38 0.90
N VAL A 202 11.56 16.38 -0.02
CA VAL A 202 13.00 16.58 0.25
C VAL A 202 13.51 17.89 -0.35
N LYS A 203 13.26 18.16 -1.65
CA LYS A 203 13.79 19.37 -2.35
C LYS A 203 12.92 20.63 -2.21
N ALA A 204 11.72 20.52 -1.67
CA ALA A 204 10.83 21.66 -1.43
C ALA A 204 11.13 22.40 -0.10
N LYS A 205 12.17 21.96 0.64
CA LYS A 205 12.77 22.68 1.76
C LYS A 205 14.07 23.33 1.31
#